data_AF-A0A924W3D8-F1
#
_entry.id   AF-A0A924W3D8-F1
#
_cell.length_a   1.000
_cell.length_b   1.000
_cell.length_c   1.000
_cell.angle_alpha   90.00
_cell.angle_beta   90.00
_cell.angle_gamma   90.00
#
_symmetry.space_group_name_H-M   'P 1'
#
loop_
_entity.id
_entity.type
_entity.pdbx_description
1 polymer ?
#
loop_
_entity_poly.entity_id
_entity_poly.type
_entity_poly.pdbx_seq_one_letter_code
_entity_poly.pdbx_strand_id
1 'polypeptide(L)'
;EGARDFLVPSRLHPGKFYALPQAPQQFKQLLMVAGFDRYFQIAPCFRDEDARADRSPGEFYQLDFEMSFVTQEDVFNAIEPVLAGVFEEFGNGKKVTKAGEFPRIPYAESIAKYGSDKPDLRNPLELQDVSEHFRGGGFGLFARILEKPKHAVWAIPAPNGGSRAFADRMNSWAQGEGQPGLGYIFWREGEEGGAGPIAKNIGPEKAEAIRNQLGLKVGDAAFFVAGDPAVFYKFAGLARNKVADELNLSDKEQFKFCWIVDFPMYEWSEEEKRIDFSHNPFSMPNYDHEKFLGLDPNDRETIENITAFQYDIVCNGVELSSGAIRNHKPEIMIKAFEIAGYGKDVVEEKFGGMLNAFRYGAPPHGGSAPGVDRIVMLLAGVDNIREVIVFPFNQQAQDLMMNAPGEVTPKQLKELHIRVVEQAKS
;
A
#
# COMPACT_ATOMS: atom_id res chain seq x y z
N GLU A 1 10.10 15.18 -2.14
CA GLU A 1 9.15 14.39 -1.31
C GLU A 1 9.08 13.00 -1.90
N GLY A 2 8.92 11.97 -1.08
CA GLY A 2 9.03 10.56 -1.48
C GLY A 2 10.34 9.92 -1.00
N ALA A 3 10.89 8.99 -1.79
CA ALA A 3 12.15 8.31 -1.49
C ALA A 3 13.33 9.29 -1.48
N ARG A 4 14.50 8.86 -1.00
CA ARG A 4 15.74 9.62 -1.19
C ARG A 4 16.20 9.51 -2.65
N ASP A 5 16.68 10.63 -3.18
CA ASP A 5 17.22 10.71 -4.54
C ASP A 5 18.67 10.24 -4.59
N PHE A 6 19.05 9.52 -5.66
CA PHE A 6 20.45 9.40 -6.04
C PHE A 6 20.93 10.72 -6.64
N LEU A 7 21.99 11.29 -6.06
CA LEU A 7 22.56 12.56 -6.50
C LEU A 7 23.77 12.34 -7.42
N VAL A 8 23.85 13.14 -8.49
CA VAL A 8 24.96 13.18 -9.43
C VAL A 8 25.60 14.57 -9.41
N PRO A 9 26.84 14.74 -8.91
CA PRO A 9 27.49 16.05 -8.84
C PRO A 9 27.77 16.63 -10.24
N SER A 10 27.53 17.94 -10.41
CA SER A 10 27.80 18.62 -11.68
C SER A 10 29.25 19.10 -11.76
N ARG A 11 30.00 18.58 -12.74
CA ARG A 11 31.33 19.10 -13.10
C ARG A 11 31.27 20.56 -13.61
N LEU A 12 30.18 20.93 -14.27
CA LEU A 12 30.03 22.24 -14.93
C LEU A 12 29.50 23.33 -13.99
N HIS A 13 28.77 22.94 -12.95
CA HIS A 13 28.15 23.86 -12.01
C HIS A 13 28.58 23.51 -10.58
N PRO A 14 29.73 24.03 -10.12
CA PRO A 14 30.26 23.71 -8.79
C PRO A 14 29.23 23.95 -7.69
N GLY A 15 29.08 22.98 -6.78
CA GLY A 15 28.12 23.02 -5.68
C GLY A 15 26.67 22.66 -6.05
N LYS A 16 26.40 22.30 -7.32
CA LYS A 16 25.08 21.83 -7.77
C LYS A 16 25.09 20.34 -8.10
N PHE A 17 23.94 19.71 -7.89
CA PHE A 17 23.72 18.28 -8.11
C PHE A 17 22.50 18.08 -9.02
N TYR A 18 22.55 17.06 -9.85
CA TYR A 18 21.37 16.48 -10.48
C TYR A 18 20.83 15.36 -9.60
N ALA A 19 19.56 15.01 -9.78
CA ALA A 19 18.96 13.84 -9.18
C ALA A 19 18.60 12.84 -10.29
N LEU A 20 18.87 11.55 -10.07
CA LEU A 20 18.30 10.50 -10.91
C LEU A 20 16.80 10.41 -10.64
N PRO A 21 15.95 10.24 -11.68
CA PRO A 21 14.51 10.30 -11.51
C PRO A 21 13.98 9.08 -10.75
N GLN A 22 13.22 9.31 -9.69
CA GLN A 22 12.45 8.27 -8.99
C GLN A 22 11.33 7.67 -9.85
N ALA A 23 10.85 8.47 -10.80
CA ALA A 23 9.89 8.18 -11.85
C ALA A 23 9.90 9.37 -12.84
N PRO A 24 9.49 9.19 -14.10
CA PRO A 24 9.30 10.29 -15.07
C PRO A 24 8.06 11.18 -14.78
N GLN A 25 7.57 11.20 -13.53
CA GLN A 25 6.30 11.78 -13.10
C GLN A 25 6.12 13.27 -13.47
N GLN A 26 7.16 14.08 -13.33
CA GLN A 26 7.07 15.50 -13.71
C GLN A 26 7.02 15.66 -15.24
N PHE A 27 7.87 14.91 -15.95
CA PHE A 27 7.98 15.02 -17.40
C PHE A 27 6.75 14.51 -18.13
N LYS A 28 6.13 13.40 -17.70
CA LYS A 28 4.90 12.91 -18.32
C LYS A 28 3.73 13.87 -18.16
N GLN A 29 3.62 14.56 -17.02
CA GLN A 29 2.62 15.62 -16.84
C GLN A 29 2.92 16.83 -17.73
N LEU A 30 4.19 17.24 -17.84
CA LEU A 30 4.58 18.30 -18.77
C LEU A 30 4.29 17.94 -20.24
N LEU A 31 4.36 16.66 -20.62
CA LEU A 31 3.92 16.21 -21.95
C LEU A 31 2.41 16.42 -22.14
N MET A 32 1.59 16.17 -21.11
CA MET A 32 0.16 16.48 -21.16
C MET A 32 -0.08 17.99 -21.33
N VAL A 33 0.67 18.82 -20.61
CA VAL A 33 0.64 20.29 -20.78
C VAL A 33 1.11 20.72 -22.18
N ALA A 34 2.09 20.02 -22.75
CA ALA A 34 2.59 20.27 -24.10
C ALA A 34 1.62 19.83 -25.22
N GLY A 35 0.48 19.22 -24.87
CA GLY A 35 -0.58 18.82 -25.79
C GLY A 35 -0.45 17.39 -26.33
N PHE A 36 0.43 16.56 -25.77
CA PHE A 36 0.38 15.12 -26.04
C PHE A 36 -0.85 14.51 -25.35
N ASP A 37 -1.67 13.79 -26.10
CA ASP A 37 -2.91 13.21 -25.56
C ASP A 37 -2.65 11.95 -24.72
N ARG A 38 -1.76 11.06 -25.17
CA ARG A 38 -1.43 9.79 -24.50
C ARG A 38 0.05 9.52 -24.65
N TYR A 39 0.67 9.13 -23.55
CA TYR A 39 2.09 8.82 -23.48
C TYR A 39 2.29 7.51 -22.71
N PHE A 40 3.28 6.73 -23.14
CA PHE A 40 3.82 5.65 -22.33
C PHE A 40 5.34 5.54 -22.54
N GLN A 41 6.04 4.95 -21.56
CA GLN A 41 7.46 4.64 -21.62
C GLN A 41 7.75 3.47 -20.67
N ILE A 42 8.62 2.55 -21.10
CA ILE A 42 9.30 1.64 -20.16
C ILE A 42 10.53 2.40 -19.65
N ALA A 43 10.43 2.97 -18.46
CA ALA A 43 11.41 3.92 -17.93
C ALA A 43 12.24 3.29 -16.79
N PRO A 44 13.58 3.49 -16.79
CA PRO A 44 14.40 3.20 -15.63
C PRO A 44 14.12 4.24 -14.53
N CYS A 45 13.98 3.77 -13.30
CA CYS A 45 13.65 4.55 -12.13
C CYS A 45 14.65 4.25 -11.01
N PHE A 46 14.99 5.27 -10.22
CA PHE A 46 16.07 5.18 -9.24
C PHE A 46 15.59 5.66 -7.87
N ARG A 47 15.68 4.80 -6.84
CA ARG A 47 15.30 5.15 -5.46
C ARG A 47 16.36 4.68 -4.47
N ASP A 48 16.86 5.60 -3.65
CA ASP A 48 17.82 5.32 -2.58
C ASP A 48 17.09 4.88 -1.30
N GLU A 49 16.50 3.69 -1.37
CA GLU A 49 15.76 3.04 -0.28
C GLU A 49 16.35 1.67 0.06
N ASP A 50 16.05 1.22 1.28
CA ASP A 50 16.43 -0.12 1.73
C ASP A 50 15.79 -1.20 0.84
N ALA A 51 16.60 -2.20 0.47
CA ALA A 51 16.15 -3.33 -0.32
C ALA A 51 15.13 -4.19 0.44
N ARG A 52 14.15 -4.74 -0.29
CA ARG A 52 13.21 -5.77 0.20
C ARG A 52 13.11 -6.90 -0.82
N ALA A 53 12.42 -7.98 -0.49
CA ALA A 53 12.24 -9.11 -1.41
C ALA A 53 11.57 -8.67 -2.73
N ASP A 54 10.63 -7.72 -2.67
CA ASP A 54 9.87 -7.16 -3.79
C ASP A 54 10.35 -5.76 -4.23
N ARG A 55 11.56 -5.35 -3.79
CA ARG A 55 12.14 -4.02 -4.06
C ARG A 55 13.65 -4.11 -4.29
N SER A 56 14.05 -3.86 -5.53
CA SER A 56 15.45 -3.69 -5.90
C SER A 56 15.99 -2.38 -5.30
N PRO A 57 17.16 -2.37 -4.63
CA PRO A 57 17.83 -1.11 -4.31
C PRO A 57 18.44 -0.53 -5.59
N GLY A 58 18.37 0.79 -5.79
CA GLY A 58 18.91 1.40 -7.00
C GLY A 58 17.90 1.47 -8.13
N GLU A 59 18.21 0.79 -9.24
CA GLU A 59 17.44 0.82 -10.49
C GLU A 59 16.33 -0.24 -10.53
N PHE A 60 15.18 0.14 -11.11
CA PHE A 60 14.07 -0.73 -11.48
C PHE A 60 13.31 -0.14 -12.67
N TYR A 61 12.48 -0.93 -13.35
CA TYR A 61 11.75 -0.53 -14.55
C TYR A 61 10.25 -0.40 -14.29
N GLN A 62 9.66 0.66 -14.83
CA GLN A 62 8.22 0.90 -14.79
C GLN A 62 7.66 1.04 -16.21
N LEU A 63 6.46 0.49 -16.43
CA LEU A 63 5.61 0.83 -17.56
C LEU A 63 4.85 2.11 -17.19
N ASP A 64 5.52 3.23 -17.35
CA ASP A 64 4.95 4.52 -17.03
C ASP A 64 4.03 5.01 -18.15
N PHE A 65 2.83 5.47 -17.83
CA PHE A 65 1.92 6.07 -18.79
C PHE A 65 1.13 7.23 -18.18
N GLU A 66 0.67 8.14 -19.04
CA GLU A 66 -0.17 9.27 -18.68
C GLU A 66 -1.08 9.63 -19.86
N MET A 67 -2.31 10.06 -19.57
CA MET A 67 -3.33 10.39 -20.55
C MET A 67 -4.00 11.71 -20.19
N SER A 68 -4.34 12.51 -21.20
CA SER A 68 -5.11 13.75 -21.07
C SER A 68 -6.61 13.50 -21.24
N PHE A 69 -7.42 14.37 -20.66
CA PHE A 69 -8.89 14.36 -20.72
C PHE A 69 -9.55 13.05 -20.25
N VAL A 70 -8.94 12.40 -19.25
CA VAL A 70 -9.39 11.12 -18.70
C VAL A 70 -9.97 11.23 -17.30
N THR A 71 -10.91 10.35 -17.01
CA THR A 71 -11.35 9.99 -15.66
C THR A 71 -10.56 8.79 -15.13
N GLN A 72 -10.78 8.44 -13.86
CA GLN A 72 -10.19 7.24 -13.26
C GLN A 72 -10.55 5.96 -14.03
N GLU A 73 -11.82 5.79 -14.41
CA GLU A 73 -12.26 4.60 -15.16
C GLU A 73 -11.64 4.56 -16.56
N ASP A 74 -11.41 5.71 -17.21
CA ASP A 74 -10.71 5.72 -18.51
C ASP A 74 -9.27 5.20 -18.39
N VAL A 75 -8.58 5.54 -17.29
CA VAL A 75 -7.24 5.00 -16.98
C VAL A 75 -7.30 3.49 -16.77
N PHE A 76 -8.26 3.00 -15.99
CA PHE A 76 -8.43 1.56 -15.74
C PHE A 76 -8.72 0.80 -17.02
N ASN A 77 -9.69 1.28 -17.81
CA ASN A 77 -10.06 0.66 -19.08
C ASN A 77 -8.90 0.62 -20.09
N ALA A 78 -7.97 1.58 -20.03
CA ALA A 78 -6.79 1.59 -20.88
C ALA A 78 -5.74 0.55 -20.48
N ILE A 79 -5.49 0.37 -19.17
CA ILE A 79 -4.40 -0.48 -18.68
C ILE A 79 -4.81 -1.94 -18.38
N GLU A 80 -6.07 -2.18 -17.98
CA GLU A 80 -6.53 -3.53 -17.64
C GLU A 80 -6.34 -4.56 -18.77
N PRO A 81 -6.64 -4.25 -20.06
CA PRO A 81 -6.38 -5.19 -21.16
C PRO A 81 -4.90 -5.54 -21.32
N VAL A 82 -4.00 -4.58 -21.05
CA VAL A 82 -2.56 -4.81 -21.11
C VAL A 82 -2.14 -5.75 -19.99
N LEU A 83 -2.58 -5.50 -18.76
CA LEU A 83 -2.23 -6.33 -17.60
C LEU A 83 -2.83 -7.74 -17.71
N ALA A 84 -4.13 -7.85 -18.00
CA ALA A 84 -4.77 -9.14 -18.17
C ALA A 84 -4.13 -9.92 -19.32
N GLY A 85 -3.91 -9.29 -20.48
CA GLY A 85 -3.32 -9.94 -21.65
C GLY A 85 -1.89 -10.44 -21.40
N VAL A 86 -1.04 -9.64 -20.74
CA VAL A 86 0.32 -10.06 -20.37
C VAL A 86 0.28 -11.29 -19.45
N PHE A 87 -0.60 -11.31 -18.45
CA PHE A 87 -0.71 -12.44 -17.54
C PHE A 87 -1.39 -13.66 -18.17
N GLU A 88 -2.29 -13.48 -19.13
CA GLU A 88 -2.88 -14.60 -19.88
C GLU A 88 -1.86 -15.23 -20.83
N GLU A 89 -1.06 -14.42 -21.52
CA GLU A 89 -0.04 -14.87 -22.47
C GLU A 89 1.13 -15.59 -21.77
N PHE A 90 1.63 -15.01 -20.68
CA PHE A 90 2.84 -15.50 -19.99
C PHE A 90 2.57 -16.25 -18.68
N GLY A 91 1.30 -16.36 -18.26
CA GLY A 91 0.92 -16.97 -16.96
C GLY A 91 0.87 -18.49 -16.93
N ASN A 92 1.38 -19.18 -17.96
CA ASN A 92 1.44 -20.65 -18.05
C ASN A 92 0.10 -21.36 -17.81
N GLY A 93 -1.00 -20.78 -18.32
CA GLY A 93 -2.35 -21.36 -18.22
C GLY A 93 -3.06 -21.15 -16.88
N LYS A 94 -2.47 -20.40 -15.94
CA LYS A 94 -3.18 -19.94 -14.73
C LYS A 94 -4.35 -19.05 -15.12
N LYS A 95 -5.44 -19.10 -14.34
CA LYS A 95 -6.60 -18.23 -14.56
C LYS A 95 -6.20 -16.78 -14.28
N VAL A 96 -6.74 -15.83 -15.02
CA VAL A 96 -6.48 -14.41 -14.82
C VAL A 96 -7.82 -13.70 -14.63
N THR A 97 -7.89 -12.72 -13.73
CA THR A 97 -9.05 -11.81 -13.70
C THR A 97 -9.17 -11.13 -15.05
N LYS A 98 -10.35 -11.16 -15.67
CA LYS A 98 -10.54 -10.59 -17.01
C LYS A 98 -10.48 -9.07 -16.97
N ALA A 99 -9.97 -8.46 -18.04
CA ALA A 99 -10.07 -7.02 -18.21
C ALA A 99 -11.53 -6.55 -18.17
N GLY A 100 -11.78 -5.42 -17.50
CA GLY A 100 -13.10 -4.89 -17.14
C GLY A 100 -13.65 -5.45 -15.82
N GLU A 101 -13.18 -6.62 -15.37
CA GLU A 101 -13.70 -7.34 -14.20
C GLU A 101 -12.82 -7.19 -12.94
N PHE A 102 -11.80 -6.33 -12.97
CA PHE A 102 -10.94 -6.13 -11.79
C PHE A 102 -11.79 -5.48 -10.69
N PRO A 103 -11.95 -6.09 -9.50
CA PRO A 103 -12.74 -5.49 -8.43
C PRO A 103 -12.15 -4.13 -8.04
N ARG A 104 -13.01 -3.14 -7.80
CA ARG A 104 -12.63 -1.86 -7.22
C ARG A 104 -13.01 -1.90 -5.75
N ILE A 105 -12.02 -1.86 -4.87
CA ILE A 105 -12.19 -2.01 -3.43
C ILE A 105 -11.76 -0.69 -2.79
N PRO A 106 -12.66 0.05 -2.12
CA PRO A 106 -12.29 1.24 -1.38
C PRO A 106 -11.21 0.92 -0.33
N TYR A 107 -10.25 1.82 -0.14
CA TYR A 107 -9.13 1.63 0.79
C TYR A 107 -9.61 1.21 2.18
N ALA A 108 -10.57 1.95 2.74
CA ALA A 108 -11.14 1.66 4.06
C ALA A 108 -11.77 0.26 4.12
N GLU A 109 -12.44 -0.18 3.06
CA GLU A 109 -12.99 -1.54 2.96
C GLU A 109 -11.87 -2.58 2.87
N SER A 110 -10.82 -2.33 2.10
CA SER A 110 -9.68 -3.24 1.99
C SER A 110 -8.96 -3.43 3.32
N ILE A 111 -8.75 -2.34 4.07
CA ILE A 111 -8.21 -2.39 5.43
C ILE A 111 -9.13 -3.19 6.35
N ALA A 112 -10.43 -2.90 6.34
CA ALA A 112 -11.39 -3.55 7.22
C ALA A 112 -11.56 -5.05 6.95
N LYS A 113 -11.60 -5.47 5.67
CA LYS A 113 -11.82 -6.86 5.28
C LYS A 113 -10.55 -7.69 5.22
N TYR A 114 -9.41 -7.09 4.87
CA TYR A 114 -8.19 -7.84 4.56
C TYR A 114 -6.99 -7.44 5.41
N GLY A 115 -7.07 -6.35 6.17
CA GLY A 115 -5.95 -5.83 6.95
C GLY A 115 -4.78 -5.37 6.08
N SER A 116 -5.06 -4.98 4.83
CA SER A 116 -4.05 -4.64 3.83
C SER A 116 -4.64 -3.72 2.75
N ASP A 117 -3.84 -2.77 2.28
CA ASP A 117 -4.07 -1.96 1.08
C ASP A 117 -3.57 -2.65 -0.20
N LYS A 118 -3.09 -3.88 -0.07
CA LYS A 118 -2.74 -4.78 -1.16
C LYS A 118 -3.18 -6.21 -0.82
N PRO A 119 -4.49 -6.46 -0.85
CA PRO A 119 -5.02 -7.74 -0.41
C PRO A 119 -4.68 -8.86 -1.40
N ASP A 120 -4.33 -10.03 -0.88
CA ASP A 120 -4.38 -11.26 -1.67
C ASP A 120 -5.82 -11.78 -1.68
N LEU A 121 -6.51 -11.59 -2.80
CA LEU A 121 -7.89 -12.04 -3.00
C LEU A 121 -8.01 -13.53 -3.34
N ARG A 122 -6.88 -14.25 -3.53
CA ARG A 122 -6.89 -15.71 -3.63
C ARG A 122 -7.20 -16.34 -2.29
N ASN A 123 -6.78 -15.68 -1.21
CA ASN A 123 -7.19 -16.00 0.15
C ASN A 123 -8.68 -15.64 0.32
N PRO A 124 -9.56 -16.62 0.62
CA PRO A 124 -11.01 -16.39 0.68
C PRO A 124 -11.46 -15.77 2.00
N LEU A 125 -10.57 -15.63 2.99
CA LEU A 125 -10.93 -15.16 4.32
C LEU A 125 -11.19 -13.66 4.31
N GLU A 126 -12.19 -13.22 5.05
CA GLU A 126 -12.45 -11.81 5.34
C GLU A 126 -12.48 -11.61 6.85
N LEU A 127 -11.82 -10.56 7.33
CA LEU A 127 -11.93 -10.09 8.69
C LEU A 127 -13.35 -9.56 8.92
N GLN A 128 -13.86 -9.70 10.14
CA GLN A 128 -15.17 -9.16 10.50
C GLN A 128 -15.13 -8.49 11.87
N ASP A 129 -15.80 -7.35 12.00
CA ASP A 129 -16.05 -6.72 13.30
C ASP A 129 -17.08 -7.54 14.09
N VAL A 130 -16.65 -8.01 15.27
CA VAL A 130 -17.46 -8.81 16.19
C VAL A 130 -17.61 -8.12 17.55
N SER A 131 -17.32 -6.81 17.62
CA SER A 131 -17.27 -6.02 18.85
C SER A 131 -18.54 -6.14 19.69
N GLU A 132 -19.71 -6.13 19.05
CA GLU A 132 -21.01 -6.17 19.74
C GLU A 132 -21.18 -7.41 20.62
N HIS A 133 -20.63 -8.56 20.24
CA HIS A 133 -20.69 -9.78 21.06
C HIS A 133 -19.92 -9.65 22.37
N PHE A 134 -18.89 -8.81 22.39
CA PHE A 134 -18.02 -8.58 23.54
C PHE A 134 -18.44 -7.37 24.40
N ARG A 135 -19.32 -6.48 23.90
CA ARG A 135 -19.86 -5.37 24.69
C ARG A 135 -20.69 -5.89 25.87
N GLY A 136 -20.49 -5.28 27.04
CA GLY A 136 -21.19 -5.62 28.29
C GLY A 136 -21.03 -7.09 28.74
N GLY A 137 -20.04 -7.83 28.22
CA GLY A 137 -19.94 -9.29 28.32
C GLY A 137 -18.84 -9.85 29.23
N GLY A 138 -18.80 -11.19 29.34
CA GLY A 138 -18.01 -11.96 30.30
C GLY A 138 -16.50 -12.08 30.06
N PHE A 139 -15.97 -11.68 28.90
CA PHE A 139 -14.52 -11.60 28.68
C PHE A 139 -13.99 -10.19 28.97
N GLY A 140 -13.68 -9.95 30.25
CA GLY A 140 -13.37 -8.61 30.78
C GLY A 140 -12.17 -7.89 30.14
N LEU A 141 -11.30 -8.58 29.39
CA LEU A 141 -10.26 -7.91 28.61
C LEU A 141 -10.85 -7.16 27.42
N PHE A 142 -11.62 -7.83 26.55
CA PHE A 142 -12.18 -7.19 25.35
C PHE A 142 -13.26 -6.18 25.70
N ALA A 143 -14.09 -6.46 26.71
CA ALA A 143 -15.09 -5.49 27.19
C ALA A 143 -14.44 -4.16 27.58
N ARG A 144 -13.33 -4.18 28.35
CA ARG A 144 -12.58 -2.98 28.74
C ARG A 144 -11.89 -2.29 27.56
N ILE A 145 -11.41 -3.04 26.57
CA ILE A 145 -10.83 -2.46 25.35
C ILE A 145 -11.91 -1.66 24.59
N LEU A 146 -13.12 -2.21 24.49
CA LEU A 146 -14.25 -1.62 23.78
C LEU A 146 -14.89 -0.40 24.48
N GLU A 147 -14.53 -0.11 25.73
CA GLU A 147 -14.92 1.13 26.44
C GLU A 147 -14.22 2.36 25.85
N LYS A 148 -13.08 2.18 25.18
CA LYS A 148 -12.35 3.27 24.54
C LYS A 148 -13.00 3.62 23.19
N PRO A 149 -13.15 4.92 22.86
CA PRO A 149 -13.60 5.33 21.54
C PRO A 149 -12.73 4.74 20.42
N LYS A 150 -13.35 4.48 19.25
CA LYS A 150 -12.71 3.90 18.05
C LYS A 150 -12.16 2.48 18.19
N HIS A 151 -12.16 1.89 19.38
CA HIS A 151 -11.65 0.53 19.56
C HIS A 151 -12.66 -0.52 19.10
N ALA A 152 -12.15 -1.59 18.52
CA ALA A 152 -12.93 -2.71 17.98
C ALA A 152 -12.29 -4.06 18.31
N VAL A 153 -13.07 -5.13 18.16
CA VAL A 153 -12.59 -6.52 18.15
C VAL A 153 -12.90 -7.10 16.77
N TRP A 154 -11.86 -7.43 16.01
CA TRP A 154 -12.01 -8.09 14.71
C TRP A 154 -11.70 -9.57 14.82
N ALA A 155 -12.53 -10.38 14.18
CA ALA A 155 -12.34 -11.82 14.05
C ALA A 155 -11.63 -12.16 12.74
N ILE A 156 -10.75 -13.16 12.79
CA ILE A 156 -10.10 -13.80 11.66
C ILE A 156 -10.68 -15.22 11.55
N PRO A 157 -11.56 -15.50 10.59
CA PRO A 157 -12.12 -16.84 10.39
C PRO A 157 -11.04 -17.86 10.00
N ALA A 158 -11.18 -19.09 10.46
CA ALA A 158 -10.28 -20.20 10.15
C ALA A 158 -11.08 -21.49 9.88
N PRO A 159 -11.68 -21.62 8.68
CA PRO A 159 -12.45 -22.80 8.30
C PRO A 159 -11.56 -24.06 8.30
N ASN A 160 -12.04 -25.17 8.84
CA ASN A 160 -11.31 -26.40 9.14
C ASN A 160 -10.15 -26.24 10.15
N GLY A 161 -10.02 -25.07 10.79
CA GLY A 161 -8.99 -24.77 11.79
C GLY A 161 -9.32 -25.23 13.21
N GLY A 162 -10.40 -26.00 13.40
CA GLY A 162 -10.99 -26.31 14.71
C GLY A 162 -10.21 -27.27 15.62
N SER A 163 -8.92 -27.05 15.84
CA SER A 163 -8.09 -27.89 16.70
C SER A 163 -7.29 -27.06 17.71
N ARG A 164 -7.07 -27.65 18.91
CA ARG A 164 -6.29 -27.01 19.98
C ARG A 164 -4.84 -26.82 19.55
N ALA A 165 -4.28 -27.82 18.88
CA ALA A 165 -2.91 -27.77 18.38
C ALA A 165 -2.70 -26.64 17.37
N PHE A 166 -3.66 -26.42 16.45
CA PHE A 166 -3.59 -25.30 15.52
C PHE A 166 -3.70 -23.95 16.25
N ALA A 167 -4.65 -23.82 17.16
CA ALA A 167 -4.84 -22.60 17.94
C ALA A 167 -3.59 -22.21 18.76
N ASP A 168 -2.95 -23.18 19.42
CA ASP A 168 -1.73 -22.94 20.21
C ASP A 168 -0.52 -22.59 19.31
N ARG A 169 -0.41 -23.18 18.11
CA ARG A 169 0.61 -22.79 17.11
C ARG A 169 0.41 -21.35 16.63
N MET A 170 -0.81 -20.98 16.27
CA MET A 170 -1.14 -19.62 15.83
C MET A 170 -0.89 -18.58 16.93
N ASN A 171 -1.21 -18.90 18.18
CA ASN A 171 -0.87 -18.05 19.32
C ASN A 171 0.64 -17.89 19.50
N SER A 172 1.41 -18.98 19.38
CA SER A 172 2.87 -18.94 19.49
C SER A 172 3.51 -18.13 18.36
N TRP A 173 2.99 -18.25 17.13
CA TRP A 173 3.40 -17.43 16.01
C TRP A 173 3.13 -15.94 16.26
N ALA A 174 1.92 -15.59 16.70
CA ALA A 174 1.57 -14.20 17.02
C ALA A 174 2.49 -13.58 18.09
N GLN A 175 2.90 -14.38 19.08
CA GLN A 175 3.90 -13.95 20.08
C GLN A 175 5.28 -13.70 19.47
N GLY A 176 5.68 -14.51 18.48
CA GLY A 176 6.89 -14.27 17.68
C GLY A 176 6.83 -12.97 16.86
N GLU A 177 5.65 -12.57 16.41
CA GLU A 177 5.38 -11.28 15.75
C GLU A 177 5.27 -10.10 16.73
N GLY A 178 5.60 -10.31 18.01
CA GLY A 178 5.60 -9.26 19.04
C GLY A 178 4.24 -8.96 19.67
N GLN A 179 3.20 -9.75 19.38
CA GLN A 179 1.89 -9.60 20.03
C GLN A 179 1.86 -10.31 21.40
N PRO A 180 1.02 -9.87 22.36
CA PRO A 180 0.88 -10.57 23.63
C PRO A 180 0.29 -11.99 23.49
N GLY A 181 -0.48 -12.21 22.42
CA GLY A 181 -1.09 -13.49 22.06
C GLY A 181 -2.17 -13.29 20.99
N LEU A 182 -2.74 -14.39 20.53
CA LEU A 182 -3.85 -14.42 19.58
C LEU A 182 -5.00 -15.22 20.18
N GLY A 183 -5.99 -14.49 20.69
CA GLY A 183 -7.18 -15.10 21.30
C GLY A 183 -7.97 -15.90 20.26
N TYR A 184 -8.63 -16.99 20.69
CA TYR A 184 -9.35 -17.87 19.78
C TYR A 184 -10.59 -18.54 20.40
N ILE A 185 -11.46 -18.99 19.51
CA ILE A 185 -12.53 -19.97 19.73
C ILE A 185 -12.39 -21.05 18.66
N PHE A 186 -12.62 -22.31 19.02
CA PHE A 186 -12.78 -23.38 18.04
C PHE A 186 -14.00 -24.24 18.40
N TRP A 187 -14.67 -24.80 17.40
CA TRP A 187 -15.90 -25.57 17.61
C TRP A 187 -15.70 -27.05 17.32
N ARG A 188 -16.18 -27.92 18.21
CA ARG A 188 -16.06 -29.38 18.12
C ARG A 188 -17.39 -30.07 18.32
N GLU A 189 -17.49 -31.28 17.80
CA GLU A 189 -18.65 -32.12 18.06
C GLU A 189 -18.77 -32.42 19.56
N GLY A 190 -19.99 -32.33 20.08
CA GLY A 190 -20.30 -32.62 21.49
C GLY A 190 -19.96 -31.50 22.48
N GLU A 191 -19.43 -30.36 22.04
CA GLU A 191 -19.19 -29.18 22.88
C GLU A 191 -20.12 -28.03 22.49
N GLU A 192 -21.05 -27.69 23.39
CA GLU A 192 -21.98 -26.57 23.21
C GLU A 192 -21.25 -25.23 23.37
N GLY A 193 -21.32 -24.35 22.38
CA GLY A 193 -20.69 -23.02 22.46
C GLY A 193 -19.19 -22.99 22.14
N GLY A 194 -18.60 -24.10 21.70
CA GLY A 194 -17.19 -24.18 21.36
C GLY A 194 -16.23 -24.14 22.56
N ALA A 195 -14.95 -24.29 22.27
CA ALA A 195 -13.87 -24.34 23.24
C ALA A 195 -12.79 -23.28 22.98
N GLY A 196 -11.93 -23.12 23.98
CA GLY A 196 -10.90 -22.09 24.03
C GLY A 196 -11.15 -21.10 25.17
N PRO A 197 -10.16 -20.26 25.49
CA PRO A 197 -10.28 -19.30 26.59
C PRO A 197 -11.44 -18.33 26.39
N ILE A 198 -11.67 -17.85 25.17
CA ILE A 198 -12.71 -16.85 24.91
C ILE A 198 -14.11 -17.46 25.05
N ALA A 199 -14.39 -18.60 24.41
CA ALA A 199 -15.69 -19.28 24.48
C ALA A 199 -16.13 -19.56 25.93
N LYS A 200 -15.21 -20.06 26.77
CA LYS A 200 -15.48 -20.33 28.19
C LYS A 200 -15.86 -19.09 29.00
N ASN A 201 -15.39 -17.91 28.60
CA ASN A 201 -15.66 -16.65 29.32
C ASN A 201 -16.92 -15.94 28.81
N ILE A 202 -17.24 -16.02 27.51
CA ILE A 202 -18.41 -15.34 26.95
C ILE A 202 -19.69 -16.18 27.03
N GLY A 203 -19.56 -17.49 27.23
CA GLY A 203 -20.68 -18.43 27.31
C GLY A 203 -21.17 -18.91 25.94
N PRO A 204 -21.99 -19.98 25.93
CA PRO A 204 -22.33 -20.69 24.70
C PRO A 204 -23.16 -19.88 23.71
N GLU A 205 -24.13 -19.09 24.21
CA GLU A 205 -24.99 -18.26 23.37
C GLU A 205 -24.19 -17.25 22.52
N LYS A 206 -23.28 -16.51 23.16
CA LYS A 206 -22.44 -15.51 22.49
C LYS A 206 -21.42 -16.16 21.55
N ALA A 207 -20.85 -17.30 21.95
CA ALA A 207 -19.91 -18.02 21.10
C ALA A 207 -20.58 -18.59 19.84
N GLU A 208 -21.81 -19.11 19.96
CA GLU A 208 -22.59 -19.54 18.79
C GLU A 208 -23.05 -18.35 17.93
N ALA A 209 -23.40 -17.21 18.53
CA ALA A 209 -23.73 -16.00 17.79
C ALA A 209 -22.54 -15.51 16.93
N ILE A 210 -21.32 -15.52 17.48
CA ILE A 210 -20.10 -15.24 16.73
C ILE A 210 -19.90 -16.28 15.61
N ARG A 211 -20.05 -17.58 15.91
CA ARG A 211 -19.92 -18.65 14.90
C ARG A 211 -20.85 -18.41 13.71
N ASN A 212 -22.11 -18.09 13.99
CA ASN A 212 -23.13 -17.85 12.98
C ASN A 212 -22.84 -16.58 12.16
N GLN A 213 -22.42 -15.48 12.80
CA GLN A 213 -22.02 -14.26 12.08
C GLN A 213 -20.86 -14.55 11.11
N LEU A 214 -19.86 -15.30 11.56
CA LEU A 214 -18.69 -15.65 10.74
C LEU A 214 -18.98 -16.72 9.69
N GLY A 215 -20.18 -17.30 9.64
CA GLY A 215 -20.53 -18.39 8.73
C GLY A 215 -19.75 -19.68 8.99
N LEU A 216 -19.26 -19.89 10.22
CA LEU A 216 -18.43 -21.03 10.60
C LEU A 216 -19.28 -22.22 11.04
N LYS A 217 -18.70 -23.42 10.97
CA LYS A 217 -19.31 -24.69 11.40
C LYS A 217 -18.45 -25.40 12.44
N VAL A 218 -19.00 -26.47 12.99
CA VAL A 218 -18.23 -27.42 13.81
C VAL A 218 -17.05 -27.93 12.99
N GLY A 219 -15.85 -27.94 13.60
CA GLY A 219 -14.58 -28.22 12.92
C GLY A 219 -13.81 -26.96 12.51
N ASP A 220 -14.37 -25.77 12.70
CA ASP A 220 -13.70 -24.49 12.38
C ASP A 220 -13.17 -23.78 13.64
N ALA A 221 -12.42 -22.70 13.42
CA ALA A 221 -11.96 -21.78 14.45
C ALA A 221 -12.11 -20.31 14.03
N ALA A 222 -12.01 -19.42 15.01
CA ALA A 222 -11.88 -17.99 14.81
C ALA A 222 -10.81 -17.45 15.76
N PHE A 223 -9.97 -16.55 15.26
CA PHE A 223 -9.00 -15.80 16.04
C PHE A 223 -9.44 -14.36 16.20
N PHE A 224 -8.91 -13.64 17.20
CA PHE A 224 -9.37 -12.31 17.54
C PHE A 224 -8.20 -11.35 17.79
N VAL A 225 -8.32 -10.16 17.22
CA VAL A 225 -7.50 -8.98 17.51
C VAL A 225 -8.39 -7.90 18.11
N ALA A 226 -7.87 -7.14 19.07
CA ALA A 226 -8.66 -6.15 19.79
C ALA A 226 -7.82 -4.90 20.09
N GLY A 227 -8.36 -3.72 19.88
CA GLY A 227 -7.65 -2.46 20.10
C GLY A 227 -8.16 -1.36 19.17
N ASP A 228 -7.30 -0.40 18.84
CA ASP A 228 -7.54 0.56 17.78
C ASP A 228 -7.28 -0.09 16.40
N PRO A 229 -8.27 -0.19 15.50
CA PRO A 229 -8.10 -0.72 14.15
C PRO A 229 -6.93 -0.11 13.40
N ALA A 230 -6.68 1.19 13.51
CA ALA A 230 -5.57 1.87 12.84
C ALA A 230 -4.20 1.33 13.27
N VAL A 231 -4.12 0.73 14.45
CA VAL A 231 -2.90 0.13 14.99
C VAL A 231 -2.79 -1.35 14.65
N PHE A 232 -3.87 -2.12 14.81
CA PHE A 232 -3.79 -3.59 14.71
C PHE A 232 -4.05 -4.15 13.31
N TYR A 233 -4.63 -3.38 12.36
CA TYR A 233 -5.08 -3.93 11.08
C TYR A 233 -3.95 -4.64 10.30
N LYS A 234 -2.73 -4.09 10.35
CA LYS A 234 -1.55 -4.68 9.69
C LYS A 234 -1.28 -6.08 10.21
N PHE A 235 -1.32 -6.25 11.54
CA PHE A 235 -1.15 -7.56 12.16
C PHE A 235 -2.35 -8.49 11.85
N ALA A 236 -3.57 -7.96 11.83
CA ALA A 236 -4.76 -8.74 11.46
C ALA A 236 -4.64 -9.31 10.03
N GLY A 237 -4.13 -8.52 9.08
CA GLY A 237 -3.85 -8.95 7.71
C GLY A 237 -2.76 -10.04 7.64
N LEU A 238 -1.68 -9.89 8.41
CA LEU A 238 -0.65 -10.94 8.53
C LEU A 238 -1.24 -12.25 9.09
N ALA A 239 -2.06 -12.15 10.14
CA ALA A 239 -2.71 -13.30 10.75
C ALA A 239 -3.69 -13.98 9.79
N ARG A 240 -4.47 -13.21 9.02
CA ARG A 240 -5.34 -13.69 7.95
C ARG A 240 -4.56 -14.49 6.90
N ASN A 241 -3.42 -13.98 6.44
CA ASN A 241 -2.59 -14.67 5.45
C ASN A 241 -1.99 -15.95 6.04
N LYS A 242 -1.48 -15.87 7.29
CA LYS A 242 -0.92 -17.03 7.99
C LYS A 242 -1.95 -18.16 8.17
N VAL A 243 -3.20 -17.84 8.51
CA VAL A 243 -4.28 -18.83 8.61
C VAL A 243 -4.53 -19.49 7.25
N ALA A 244 -4.62 -18.71 6.17
CA ALA A 244 -4.85 -19.25 4.84
C ALA A 244 -3.70 -20.13 4.34
N ASP A 245 -2.45 -19.80 4.69
CA ASP A 245 -1.28 -20.58 4.33
C ASP A 245 -1.23 -21.92 5.09
N GLU A 246 -1.40 -21.90 6.41
CA GLU A 246 -1.39 -23.12 7.25
C GLU A 246 -2.52 -24.08 6.90
N LEU A 247 -3.66 -23.56 6.45
CA LEU A 247 -4.84 -24.33 6.06
C LEU A 247 -4.95 -24.54 4.54
N ASN A 248 -3.96 -24.06 3.77
CA ASN A 248 -3.89 -24.14 2.31
C ASN A 248 -5.21 -23.73 1.61
N LEU A 249 -5.75 -22.57 1.98
CA LEU A 249 -7.05 -22.06 1.52
C LEU A 249 -6.95 -21.21 0.24
N SER A 250 -5.79 -20.63 -0.05
CA SER A 250 -5.60 -19.74 -1.19
C SER A 250 -5.55 -20.53 -2.51
N ASP A 251 -6.29 -20.10 -3.54
CA ASP A 251 -6.19 -20.69 -4.88
C ASP A 251 -4.92 -20.18 -5.60
N LYS A 252 -3.87 -21.01 -5.62
CA LYS A 252 -2.55 -20.68 -6.20
C LYS A 252 -2.50 -20.74 -7.73
N GLU A 253 -3.54 -21.29 -8.37
CA GLU A 253 -3.63 -21.50 -9.83
C GLU A 253 -4.31 -20.32 -10.55
N GLN A 254 -4.16 -19.11 -10.01
CA GLN A 254 -4.69 -17.89 -10.60
C GLN A 254 -3.85 -16.64 -10.29
N PHE A 255 -4.00 -15.64 -11.15
CA PHE A 255 -3.59 -14.25 -10.96
C PHE A 255 -4.85 -13.41 -10.75
N LYS A 256 -5.09 -13.05 -9.49
CA LYS A 256 -6.28 -12.32 -9.09
C LYS A 256 -5.93 -10.85 -8.88
N PHE A 257 -6.47 -10.02 -9.77
CA PHE A 257 -6.27 -8.58 -9.76
C PHE A 257 -7.37 -7.87 -8.96
N CYS A 258 -7.03 -6.71 -8.41
CA CYS A 258 -7.98 -5.72 -7.94
C CYS A 258 -7.37 -4.32 -7.93
N TRP A 259 -8.23 -3.32 -8.02
CA TRP A 259 -7.90 -1.93 -7.74
C TRP A 259 -8.25 -1.61 -6.30
N ILE A 260 -7.32 -0.98 -5.59
CA ILE A 260 -7.65 -0.23 -4.38
C ILE A 260 -7.88 1.21 -4.79
N VAL A 261 -9.00 1.78 -4.36
CA VAL A 261 -9.46 3.13 -4.73
C VAL A 261 -9.87 3.91 -3.49
N ASP A 262 -10.23 5.18 -3.64
CA ASP A 262 -10.71 6.02 -2.52
C ASP A 262 -9.72 6.07 -1.35
N PHE A 263 -8.43 6.17 -1.67
CA PHE A 263 -7.40 6.41 -0.66
C PHE A 263 -7.70 7.72 0.09
N PRO A 264 -7.52 7.76 1.42
CA PRO A 264 -7.54 9.03 2.15
C PRO A 264 -6.56 10.01 1.49
N MET A 265 -6.91 11.28 1.35
CA MET A 265 -5.99 12.31 0.85
C MET A 265 -5.00 12.73 1.93
N TYR A 266 -5.46 12.74 3.17
CA TYR A 266 -4.72 13.21 4.33
C TYR A 266 -4.68 12.15 5.42
N GLU A 267 -3.66 12.24 6.26
CA GLU A 267 -3.56 11.48 7.50
C GLU A 267 -3.06 12.37 8.64
N TRP A 268 -3.32 11.94 9.89
CA TRP A 268 -2.76 12.60 11.05
C TRP A 268 -1.39 12.01 11.37
N SER A 269 -0.35 12.84 11.29
CA SER A 269 0.98 12.48 11.76
C SER A 269 1.02 12.61 13.29
N GLU A 270 1.11 11.48 13.98
CA GLU A 270 1.29 11.48 15.44
C GLU A 270 2.67 12.00 15.88
N GLU A 271 3.67 11.92 15.00
CA GLU A 271 5.03 12.41 15.23
C GLU A 271 5.08 13.93 15.13
N GLU A 272 4.59 14.48 14.03
CA GLU A 272 4.61 15.93 13.75
C GLU A 272 3.42 16.67 14.37
N LYS A 273 2.46 15.94 14.96
CA LYS A 273 1.22 16.46 15.55
C LYS A 273 0.47 17.40 14.62
N ARG A 274 0.40 17.04 13.33
CA ARG A 274 -0.29 17.79 12.28
C ARG A 274 -0.87 16.87 11.22
N ILE A 275 -1.76 17.42 10.41
CA ILE A 275 -2.23 16.77 9.19
C ILE A 275 -1.09 16.79 8.16
N ASP A 276 -0.90 15.67 7.47
CA ASP A 276 -0.02 15.54 6.32
C ASP A 276 -0.72 14.77 5.20
N PHE A 277 -0.11 14.70 4.02
CA PHE A 277 -0.61 13.86 2.94
C PHE A 277 -0.37 12.38 3.26
N SER A 278 -1.38 11.54 3.04
CA SER A 278 -1.26 10.08 3.20
C SER A 278 -0.38 9.44 2.13
N HIS A 279 -0.35 10.04 0.93
CA HIS A 279 0.33 9.52 -0.25
C HIS A 279 0.85 10.66 -1.13
N ASN A 280 0.32 10.82 -2.35
CA ASN A 280 0.87 11.76 -3.33
C ASN A 280 0.16 13.12 -3.23
N PRO A 281 0.88 14.22 -2.93
CA PRO A 281 0.27 15.54 -2.75
C PRO A 281 -0.26 16.15 -4.05
N PHE A 282 0.06 15.57 -5.21
CA PHE A 282 -0.39 16.01 -6.52
C PHE A 282 -1.63 15.27 -7.04
N SER A 283 -2.22 14.39 -6.24
CA SER A 283 -3.49 13.75 -6.58
C SER A 283 -4.64 14.76 -6.52
N MET A 284 -5.63 14.62 -7.40
CA MET A 284 -6.85 15.41 -7.32
C MET A 284 -7.70 14.91 -6.12
N PRO A 285 -8.13 15.79 -5.19
CA PRO A 285 -9.06 15.38 -4.14
C PRO A 285 -10.38 14.92 -4.75
N ASN A 286 -10.92 13.80 -4.27
CA ASN A 286 -12.26 13.34 -4.57
C ASN A 286 -13.26 14.06 -3.65
N TYR A 287 -13.39 15.36 -3.88
CA TYR A 287 -14.24 16.25 -3.10
C TYR A 287 -14.76 17.39 -3.98
N ASP A 288 -15.90 17.96 -3.61
CA ASP A 288 -16.43 19.13 -4.32
C ASP A 288 -15.43 20.30 -4.27
N HIS A 289 -15.01 20.79 -5.43
CA HIS A 289 -13.94 21.77 -5.52
C HIS A 289 -14.25 23.10 -4.83
N GLU A 290 -15.51 23.58 -4.88
CA GLU A 290 -15.89 24.83 -4.24
C GLU A 290 -15.87 24.70 -2.72
N LYS A 291 -16.41 23.59 -2.19
CA LYS A 291 -16.34 23.28 -0.76
C LYS A 291 -14.91 23.05 -0.29
N PHE A 292 -14.07 22.39 -1.10
CA PHE A 292 -12.67 22.16 -0.79
C PHE A 292 -11.90 23.47 -0.61
N LEU A 293 -12.13 24.43 -1.52
CA LEU A 293 -11.52 25.76 -1.45
C LEU A 293 -11.98 26.55 -0.21
N GLY A 294 -13.22 26.37 0.21
CA GLY A 294 -13.80 27.02 1.39
C GLY A 294 -13.51 26.32 2.73
N LEU A 295 -12.81 25.19 2.74
CA LEU A 295 -12.61 24.39 3.93
C LEU A 295 -11.68 25.10 4.94
N ASP A 296 -12.05 25.10 6.22
CA ASP A 296 -11.17 25.54 7.30
C ASP A 296 -10.09 24.46 7.52
N PRO A 297 -8.80 24.79 7.41
CA PRO A 297 -7.71 23.84 7.69
C PRO A 297 -7.76 23.20 9.09
N ASN A 298 -8.53 23.77 10.03
CA ASN A 298 -8.72 23.21 11.38
C ASN A 298 -9.90 22.24 11.49
N ASP A 299 -10.74 22.09 10.46
CA ASP A 299 -11.86 21.13 10.43
C ASP A 299 -11.35 19.70 10.16
N ARG A 300 -10.68 19.16 11.18
CA ARG A 300 -10.01 17.85 11.13
C ARG A 300 -10.96 16.72 10.79
N GLU A 301 -12.20 16.75 11.29
CA GLU A 301 -13.18 15.69 11.03
C GLU A 301 -13.53 15.61 9.55
N THR A 302 -13.76 16.75 8.89
CA THR A 302 -13.99 16.77 7.44
C THR A 302 -12.73 16.36 6.69
N ILE A 303 -11.56 16.91 7.05
CA ILE A 303 -10.30 16.68 6.32
C ILE A 303 -9.89 15.20 6.32
N GLU A 304 -9.99 14.52 7.46
CA GLU A 304 -9.64 13.10 7.58
C GLU A 304 -10.55 12.16 6.74
N ASN A 305 -11.73 12.64 6.35
CA ASN A 305 -12.66 11.88 5.51
C ASN A 305 -12.58 12.23 4.02
N ILE A 306 -11.69 13.16 3.62
CA ILE A 306 -11.46 13.46 2.20
C ILE A 306 -10.64 12.33 1.59
N THR A 307 -11.14 11.75 0.51
CA THR A 307 -10.39 10.80 -0.32
C THR A 307 -9.78 11.51 -1.53
N ALA A 308 -8.86 10.83 -2.21
CA ALA A 308 -8.22 11.27 -3.44
C ALA A 308 -8.64 10.35 -4.61
N PHE A 309 -8.61 10.88 -5.84
CA PHE A 309 -8.63 10.05 -7.06
C PHE A 309 -7.29 9.37 -7.28
N GLN A 310 -6.84 8.63 -6.27
CA GLN A 310 -5.65 7.83 -6.24
C GLN A 310 -6.06 6.36 -6.19
N TYR A 311 -5.26 5.52 -6.83
CA TYR A 311 -5.56 4.12 -6.99
C TYR A 311 -4.31 3.27 -7.14
N ASP A 312 -4.38 2.07 -6.59
CA ASP A 312 -3.31 1.08 -6.66
C ASP A 312 -3.83 -0.17 -7.35
N ILE A 313 -3.04 -0.73 -8.27
CA ILE A 313 -3.32 -2.03 -8.88
C ILE A 313 -2.54 -3.11 -8.14
N VAL A 314 -3.26 -4.13 -7.70
CA VAL A 314 -2.74 -5.22 -6.88
C VAL A 314 -3.01 -6.53 -7.59
N CYS A 315 -2.01 -7.41 -7.61
CA CYS A 315 -2.15 -8.78 -8.08
C CYS A 315 -1.62 -9.73 -7.00
N ASN A 316 -2.45 -10.67 -6.55
CA ASN A 316 -2.02 -11.73 -5.62
C ASN A 316 -1.35 -11.20 -4.33
N GLY A 317 -1.80 -10.05 -3.81
CA GLY A 317 -1.22 -9.40 -2.63
C GLY A 317 0.05 -8.58 -2.89
N VAL A 318 0.48 -8.47 -4.14
CA VAL A 318 1.59 -7.62 -4.57
C VAL A 318 1.05 -6.36 -5.24
N GLU A 319 1.42 -5.21 -4.73
CA GLU A 319 1.17 -3.91 -5.36
C GLU A 319 2.05 -3.80 -6.62
N LEU A 320 1.43 -3.65 -7.79
CA LEU A 320 2.15 -3.46 -9.04
C LEU A 320 2.46 -2.00 -9.30
N SER A 321 1.58 -1.09 -8.89
CA SER A 321 1.83 0.36 -8.93
C SER A 321 0.75 1.16 -8.24
N SER A 322 1.12 2.40 -7.90
CA SER A 322 0.20 3.48 -7.58
C SER A 322 0.07 4.47 -8.74
N GLY A 323 -1.15 4.95 -8.97
CA GLY A 323 -1.52 5.95 -9.97
C GLY A 323 -2.54 6.93 -9.41
N ALA A 324 -2.81 8.01 -10.15
CA ALA A 324 -3.82 8.98 -9.74
C ALA A 324 -4.30 9.82 -10.92
N ILE A 325 -5.50 10.37 -10.80
CA ILE A 325 -5.88 11.58 -11.51
C ILE A 325 -5.15 12.75 -10.88
N ARG A 326 -4.45 13.52 -11.70
CA ARG A 326 -3.57 14.58 -11.24
C ARG A 326 -4.32 15.87 -11.01
N ASN A 327 -3.85 16.60 -10.02
CA ASN A 327 -4.24 17.96 -9.81
C ASN A 327 -3.67 18.85 -10.92
N HIS A 328 -4.56 19.37 -11.76
CA HIS A 328 -4.23 20.28 -12.85
C HIS A 328 -4.68 21.72 -12.57
N LYS A 329 -5.21 21.99 -11.36
CA LYS A 329 -5.77 23.29 -10.95
C LYS A 329 -4.89 23.95 -9.89
N PRO A 330 -4.16 25.04 -10.22
CA PRO A 330 -3.28 25.73 -9.29
C PRO A 330 -3.90 26.05 -7.93
N GLU A 331 -5.15 26.52 -7.91
CA GLU A 331 -5.88 26.91 -6.71
C GLU A 331 -6.21 25.72 -5.80
N ILE A 332 -6.61 24.57 -6.38
CA ILE A 332 -6.85 23.35 -5.61
C ILE A 332 -5.54 22.83 -5.05
N MET A 333 -4.47 22.85 -5.83
CA MET A 333 -3.16 22.39 -5.39
C MET A 333 -2.65 23.23 -4.21
N ILE A 334 -2.70 24.56 -4.31
CA ILE A 334 -2.30 25.46 -3.22
C ILE A 334 -3.14 25.19 -1.97
N LYS A 335 -4.47 25.03 -2.11
CA LYS A 335 -5.33 24.73 -0.96
C LYS A 335 -5.01 23.38 -0.32
N ALA A 336 -4.68 22.37 -1.12
CA ALA A 336 -4.33 21.06 -0.60
C ALA A 336 -3.06 21.10 0.27
N PHE A 337 -2.04 21.82 -0.21
CA PHE A 337 -0.82 22.06 0.56
C PHE A 337 -1.06 22.93 1.81
N GLU A 338 -1.94 23.94 1.72
CA GLU A 338 -2.33 24.78 2.87
C GLU A 338 -2.95 23.93 3.99
N ILE A 339 -3.82 22.98 3.66
CA ILE A 339 -4.42 22.04 4.61
C ILE A 339 -3.35 21.18 5.31
N ALA A 340 -2.32 20.74 4.58
CA ALA A 340 -1.17 20.03 5.15
C ALA A 340 -0.17 20.95 5.88
N GLY A 341 -0.46 22.24 5.99
CA GLY A 341 0.34 23.23 6.72
C GLY A 341 1.46 23.89 5.92
N TYR A 342 1.46 23.75 4.59
CA TYR A 342 2.44 24.40 3.71
C TYR A 342 1.84 25.65 3.05
N GLY A 343 2.42 26.81 3.34
CA GLY A 343 2.02 28.08 2.72
C GLY A 343 2.28 28.11 1.21
N LYS A 344 1.56 29.00 0.51
CA LYS A 344 1.67 29.18 -0.95
C LYS A 344 3.11 29.47 -1.41
N ASP A 345 3.84 30.27 -0.64
CA ASP A 345 5.24 30.63 -0.84
C ASP A 345 6.16 29.39 -0.85
N VAL A 346 5.93 28.44 0.07
CA VAL A 346 6.66 27.15 0.08
C VAL A 346 6.37 26.34 -1.18
N VAL A 347 5.11 26.31 -1.61
CA VAL A 347 4.69 25.59 -2.82
C VAL A 347 5.32 26.20 -4.07
N GLU A 348 5.35 27.54 -4.16
CA GLU A 348 5.99 28.24 -5.29
C GLU A 348 7.51 28.04 -5.33
N GLU A 349 8.17 28.03 -4.17
CA GLU A 349 9.62 27.79 -4.08
C GLU A 349 9.98 26.36 -4.51
N LYS A 350 9.27 25.35 -3.98
CA LYS A 350 9.60 23.94 -4.20
C LYS A 350 9.08 23.40 -5.54
N PHE A 351 7.92 23.86 -5.98
CA PHE A 351 7.19 23.29 -7.13
C PHE A 351 6.84 24.31 -8.20
N GLY A 352 7.48 25.49 -8.18
CA GLY A 352 7.19 26.59 -9.09
C GLY A 352 7.24 26.22 -10.57
N GLY A 353 8.14 25.32 -10.98
CA GLY A 353 8.21 24.83 -12.37
C GLY A 353 6.92 24.16 -12.84
N MET A 354 6.43 23.18 -12.06
CA MET A 354 5.17 22.46 -12.34
C MET A 354 3.96 23.39 -12.20
N LEU A 355 3.91 24.19 -11.12
CA LEU A 355 2.81 25.12 -10.88
C LEU A 355 2.68 26.15 -12.00
N ASN A 356 3.80 26.66 -12.53
CA ASN A 356 3.79 27.58 -13.65
C ASN A 356 3.28 26.90 -14.92
N ALA A 357 3.68 25.66 -15.20
CA ALA A 357 3.14 24.90 -16.34
C ALA A 357 1.61 24.76 -16.24
N PHE A 358 1.07 24.49 -15.05
CA PHE A 358 -0.38 24.36 -14.84
C PHE A 358 -1.15 25.67 -15.07
N ARG A 359 -0.55 26.82 -14.75
CA ARG A 359 -1.13 28.15 -15.02
C ARG A 359 -1.32 28.45 -16.51
N TYR A 360 -0.57 27.78 -17.40
CA TYR A 360 -0.72 27.92 -18.85
C TYR A 360 -1.80 27.00 -19.45
N GLY A 361 -2.60 26.33 -18.61
CA GLY A 361 -3.73 25.51 -19.04
C GLY A 361 -3.39 24.03 -19.12
N ALA A 362 -3.01 23.44 -17.99
CA ALA A 362 -2.89 21.98 -17.92
C ALA A 362 -4.26 21.31 -18.14
N PRO A 363 -4.37 20.31 -19.04
CA PRO A 363 -5.60 19.56 -19.19
C PRO A 363 -5.84 18.70 -17.94
N PRO A 364 -7.09 18.27 -17.66
CA PRO A 364 -7.32 17.13 -16.78
C PRO A 364 -6.49 15.94 -17.29
N HIS A 365 -5.74 15.27 -16.42
CA HIS A 365 -4.90 14.15 -16.82
C HIS A 365 -4.71 13.16 -15.68
N GLY A 366 -4.33 11.94 -16.02
CA GLY A 366 -4.08 10.88 -15.06
C GLY A 366 -3.30 9.73 -15.67
N GLY A 367 -2.76 8.88 -14.80
CA GLY A 367 -1.95 7.76 -15.23
C GLY A 367 -1.39 6.95 -14.08
N SER A 368 -0.63 5.91 -14.41
CA SER A 368 -0.03 4.98 -13.47
C SER A 368 1.32 4.48 -14.00
N ALA A 369 2.03 3.70 -13.19
CA ALA A 369 3.36 3.18 -13.53
C ALA A 369 3.62 1.75 -13.01
N PRO A 370 2.93 0.71 -13.54
CA PRO A 370 3.19 -0.69 -13.18
C PRO A 370 4.68 -1.06 -13.21
N GLY A 371 5.18 -1.60 -12.11
CA GLY A 371 6.56 -2.09 -12.00
C GLY A 371 6.75 -3.34 -12.84
N VAL A 372 7.57 -3.24 -13.89
CA VAL A 372 7.83 -4.33 -14.83
C VAL A 372 8.50 -5.50 -14.11
N ASP A 373 9.47 -5.22 -13.25
CA ASP A 373 10.18 -6.26 -12.49
C ASP A 373 9.24 -7.08 -11.61
N ARG A 374 8.25 -6.46 -10.96
CA ARG A 374 7.24 -7.16 -10.15
C ARG A 374 6.30 -8.00 -11.00
N ILE A 375 5.93 -7.52 -12.19
CA ILE A 375 5.14 -8.29 -13.15
C ILE A 375 5.89 -9.56 -13.55
N VAL A 376 7.17 -9.43 -13.94
CA VAL A 376 8.01 -10.58 -14.32
C VAL A 376 8.22 -11.52 -13.14
N MET A 377 8.43 -11.00 -11.93
CA MET A 377 8.55 -11.78 -10.68
C MET A 377 7.32 -12.67 -10.45
N LEU A 378 6.12 -12.12 -10.58
CA LEU A 378 4.86 -12.88 -10.43
C LEU A 378 4.69 -13.95 -11.52
N LEU A 379 5.01 -13.62 -12.78
CA LEU A 379 4.90 -14.55 -13.91
C LEU A 379 5.89 -15.71 -13.80
N ALA A 380 7.12 -15.42 -13.35
CA ALA A 380 8.15 -16.41 -13.06
C ALA A 380 7.82 -17.27 -11.83
N GLY A 381 6.90 -16.80 -10.97
CA GLY A 381 6.49 -17.52 -9.76
C GLY A 381 7.58 -17.55 -8.69
N VAL A 382 8.39 -16.48 -8.61
CA VAL A 382 9.50 -16.33 -7.67
C VAL A 382 9.16 -15.26 -6.63
N ASP A 383 9.64 -15.44 -5.40
CA ASP A 383 9.33 -14.54 -4.27
C ASP A 383 10.31 -13.37 -4.14
N ASN A 384 11.40 -13.39 -4.93
CA ASN A 384 12.47 -12.40 -4.85
C ASN A 384 12.71 -11.75 -6.22
N ILE A 385 12.57 -10.43 -6.26
CA ILE A 385 12.73 -9.63 -7.49
C ILE A 385 14.13 -9.74 -8.10
N ARG A 386 15.15 -10.13 -7.30
CA ARG A 386 16.51 -10.35 -7.81
C ARG A 386 16.60 -11.51 -8.78
N GLU A 387 15.67 -12.46 -8.73
CA GLU A 387 15.66 -13.62 -9.63
C GLU A 387 15.23 -13.25 -11.05
N VAL A 388 14.68 -12.05 -11.25
CA VAL A 388 14.25 -11.54 -12.56
C VAL A 388 15.09 -10.37 -13.07
N ILE A 389 16.11 -9.95 -12.31
CA ILE A 389 17.06 -8.91 -12.69
C ILE A 389 18.38 -9.59 -13.06
N VAL A 390 18.93 -9.26 -14.24
CA VAL A 390 20.12 -9.94 -14.79
C VAL A 390 21.36 -9.73 -13.92
N PHE A 391 21.56 -8.51 -13.41
CA PHE A 391 22.67 -8.14 -12.52
C PHE A 391 22.14 -7.41 -11.27
N PRO A 392 21.61 -8.15 -10.29
CA PRO A 392 20.95 -7.54 -9.13
C PRO A 392 21.96 -7.07 -8.09
N PHE A 393 21.61 -6.00 -7.40
CA PHE A 393 22.30 -5.58 -6.18
C PHE A 393 21.88 -6.43 -4.96
N ASN A 394 22.81 -6.63 -4.01
CA ASN A 394 22.52 -7.27 -2.73
C ASN A 394 21.70 -6.35 -1.78
N GLN A 395 21.41 -6.79 -0.55
CA GLN A 395 20.58 -5.99 0.39
C GLN A 395 21.26 -4.68 0.85
N GLN A 396 22.58 -4.60 0.70
CA GLN A 396 23.40 -3.44 1.03
C GLN A 396 23.64 -2.55 -0.19
N ALA A 397 22.86 -2.71 -1.27
CA ALA A 397 23.01 -1.99 -2.52
C ALA A 397 24.38 -2.18 -3.20
N GLN A 398 24.95 -3.38 -3.11
CA GLN A 398 26.26 -3.71 -3.70
C GLN A 398 26.13 -4.70 -4.85
N ASP A 399 26.88 -4.45 -5.92
CA ASP A 399 27.09 -5.39 -7.02
C ASP A 399 28.37 -6.15 -6.71
N LEU A 400 28.20 -7.41 -6.34
CA LEU A 400 29.30 -8.29 -5.94
C LEU A 400 30.15 -8.77 -7.13
N MET A 401 29.58 -8.78 -8.34
CA MET A 401 30.29 -9.18 -9.55
C MET A 401 31.25 -8.09 -10.00
N MET A 402 30.77 -6.84 -10.00
CA MET A 402 31.55 -5.67 -10.42
C MET A 402 32.32 -5.02 -9.27
N ASN A 403 32.11 -5.48 -8.04
CA ASN A 403 32.64 -4.89 -6.81
C ASN A 403 32.28 -3.39 -6.71
N ALA A 404 31.00 -3.09 -6.90
CA ALA A 404 30.45 -1.74 -6.82
C ALA A 404 29.52 -1.59 -5.59
N PRO A 405 29.43 -0.39 -4.98
CA PRO A 405 30.16 0.83 -5.31
C PRO A 405 31.66 0.74 -4.97
N GLY A 406 32.50 1.47 -5.71
CA GLY A 406 33.95 1.52 -5.51
C GLY A 406 34.47 2.93 -5.21
N GLU A 407 35.71 3.03 -4.75
CA GLU A 407 36.35 4.32 -4.48
C GLU A 407 36.70 5.08 -5.77
N VAL A 408 36.60 6.41 -5.73
CA VAL A 408 36.98 7.31 -6.84
C VAL A 408 38.30 8.01 -6.56
N THR A 409 39.04 8.36 -7.62
CA THR A 409 40.36 9.00 -7.48
C THR A 409 40.23 10.44 -6.96
N PRO A 410 41.25 10.98 -6.24
CA PRO A 410 41.27 12.38 -5.83
C PRO A 410 41.14 13.37 -6.99
N LYS A 411 41.63 13.01 -8.19
CA LYS A 411 41.48 13.81 -9.40
C LYS A 411 40.01 13.97 -9.78
N GLN A 412 39.24 12.87 -9.79
CA GLN A 412 37.80 12.90 -10.09
C GLN A 412 37.03 13.74 -9.06
N LEU A 413 37.33 13.58 -7.77
CA LEU A 413 36.70 14.39 -6.70
C LEU A 413 36.97 15.89 -6.89
N LYS A 414 38.21 16.26 -7.25
CA LYS A 414 38.59 17.65 -7.52
C LYS A 414 37.86 18.22 -8.73
N GLU A 415 37.73 17.45 -9.81
CA GLU A 415 36.97 17.85 -11.00
C GLU A 415 35.48 18.05 -10.70
N LEU A 416 34.94 17.30 -9.73
CA LEU A 416 33.55 17.41 -9.27
C LEU A 416 33.36 18.43 -8.14
N HIS A 417 34.43 19.11 -7.70
CA HIS A 417 34.38 20.11 -6.62
C HIS A 417 33.86 19.58 -5.28
N ILE A 418 34.10 18.30 -4.97
CA ILE A 418 33.64 17.63 -3.74
C ILE A 418 34.81 17.00 -2.98
N ARG A 419 34.58 16.74 -1.69
CA ARG A 419 35.48 15.99 -0.82
C ARG A 419 34.71 14.92 -0.07
N VAL A 420 35.29 13.75 0.09
CA VAL A 420 34.75 12.71 0.98
C VAL A 420 35.02 13.14 2.42
N VAL A 421 34.01 13.06 3.27
CA VAL A 421 34.18 13.26 4.71
C VAL A 421 34.60 11.92 5.29
N GLU A 422 35.73 11.87 6.00
CA GLU A 422 36.12 10.66 6.72
C GLU A 422 35.07 10.35 7.78
N GLN A 423 34.52 9.13 7.75
CA GLN A 423 33.66 8.67 8.84
C GLN A 423 34.52 8.57 10.10
N ALA A 424 34.09 9.22 11.19
CA ALA A 424 34.69 9.02 12.48
C ALA A 424 34.60 7.52 12.81
N LYS A 425 35.74 6.88 13.09
CA LYS A 425 35.76 5.48 13.53
C LYS A 425 34.95 5.39 14.83
N SER A 426 33.77 4.78 14.76
CA SER A 426 32.95 4.44 15.93
C SER A 426 33.58 3.29 16.71
#